data_AF-A0A4Q1C8U0-F1
#
_entry.id   AF-A0A4Q1C8U0-F1
#
_cell.length_a   1.000
_cell.length_b   1.000
_cell.length_c   1.000
_cell.angle_alpha   90.00
_cell.angle_beta   90.00
_cell.angle_gamma   90.00
#
_symmetry.space_group_name_H-M   'P 1'
#
loop_
_entity.id
_entity.type
_entity.pdbx_description
1 polymer ?
#
loop_
_entity_poly.entity_id
_entity_poly.type
_entity_poly.pdbx_seq_one_letter_code
_entity_poly.pdbx_strand_id
1 'polypeptide(L)'
;MVKPQVWPQRGGRSRVPLGRLRPQKPILFELLNATALTGIELTESCAMHPPSSVSGHYFNHPDSKYFAVGKIAKDQIEDYAARKGIAVTESEKWLAPYLDY
;
A
#
# COMPACT_ATOMS: atom_id res chain seq x y z
N MET A 1 -21.85 19.66 -23.35
CA MET A 1 -20.78 19.38 -24.32
C MET A 1 -19.48 19.98 -23.78
N VAL A 2 -18.73 19.20 -22.99
CA VAL A 2 -17.46 19.63 -22.38
C VAL A 2 -16.43 18.58 -22.76
N LYS A 3 -15.45 18.95 -23.58
CA LYS A 3 -14.37 18.05 -23.99
C LYS A 3 -13.40 17.86 -22.81
N PRO A 4 -13.07 16.62 -22.40
CA PRO A 4 -12.03 16.42 -21.41
C PRO A 4 -10.65 16.60 -22.07
N GLN A 5 -9.94 17.61 -21.59
CA GLN A 5 -8.54 17.90 -21.87
C GLN A 5 -7.69 16.69 -21.42
N VAL A 6 -7.09 15.97 -22.38
CA VAL A 6 -6.16 14.87 -22.10
C VAL A 6 -4.78 15.47 -21.82
N TRP A 7 -4.30 15.36 -20.58
CA TRP A 7 -2.92 15.69 -20.21
C TRP A 7 -2.01 14.47 -20.44
N PRO A 8 -0.88 14.59 -21.16
CA PRO A 8 0.04 13.47 -21.37
C PRO A 8 0.92 13.29 -20.13
N GLN A 9 0.46 12.50 -19.16
CA GLN A 9 1.23 12.19 -17.95
C GLN A 9 2.21 11.05 -18.24
N ARG A 10 3.49 11.38 -18.49
CA ARG A 10 4.63 10.42 -18.59
C ARG A 10 5.11 9.90 -17.22
N GLY A 11 4.20 9.73 -16.27
CA GLY A 11 4.51 9.21 -14.95
C GLY A 11 3.46 8.19 -14.56
N GLY A 12 3.86 6.91 -14.48
CA GLY A 12 3.00 5.85 -14.02
C GLY A 12 2.55 6.12 -12.58
N ARG A 13 1.36 6.70 -12.39
CA ARG A 13 0.69 6.70 -11.09
C ARG A 13 0.55 5.24 -10.67
N SER A 14 1.13 4.83 -9.55
CA SER A 14 0.90 3.52 -8.95
C SER A 14 -0.37 3.53 -8.09
N ARG A 15 -1.54 3.44 -8.73
CA ARG A 15 -2.78 2.88 -8.19
C ARG A 15 -2.61 1.38 -7.93
N VAL A 16 -1.73 1.01 -7.00
CA VAL A 16 -1.93 -0.27 -6.33
C VAL A 16 -3.28 -0.13 -5.62
N PRO A 17 -4.24 -1.06 -5.73
CA PRO A 17 -5.33 -1.10 -4.79
C PRO A 17 -4.73 -1.35 -3.40
N LEU A 18 -4.33 -0.27 -2.72
CA LEU A 18 -3.73 -0.24 -1.39
C LEU A 18 -4.72 -0.63 -0.29
N GLY A 19 -5.79 -1.34 -0.66
CA GLY A 19 -6.64 -2.05 0.28
C GLY A 19 -5.92 -3.21 0.98
N ARG A 20 -4.78 -3.70 0.46
CA ARG A 20 -4.22 -5.00 0.87
C ARG A 20 -2.87 -4.96 1.61
N LEU A 21 -2.09 -3.87 1.55
CA LEU A 21 -0.89 -3.68 2.39
C LEU A 21 -1.17 -2.68 3.50
N ARG A 22 -1.95 -3.13 4.49
CA ARG A 22 -2.35 -2.33 5.66
C ARG A 22 -1.17 -1.86 6.53
N PRO A 23 -0.14 -2.68 6.80
CA PRO A 23 0.92 -2.32 7.75
C PRO A 23 1.86 -1.20 7.30
N GLN A 24 1.88 -0.83 6.02
CA GLN A 24 2.80 0.20 5.50
C GLN A 24 2.22 1.62 5.60
N LYS A 25 0.90 1.75 5.74
CA LYS A 25 0.21 3.04 5.78
C LYS A 25 0.60 3.93 6.97
N PRO A 26 0.79 3.41 8.20
CA PRO A 26 1.22 4.23 9.32
C PRO A 26 2.55 4.94 9.06
N ILE A 27 3.53 4.22 8.52
CA ILE A 27 4.86 4.76 8.16
C ILE A 27 4.71 5.87 7.11
N LEU A 28 3.85 5.66 6.11
CA LEU A 28 3.60 6.68 5.09
C LEU A 28 2.94 7.95 5.69
N PHE A 29 1.99 7.78 6.61
CA PHE A 29 1.30 8.91 7.26
C PHE A 29 2.23 9.69 8.19
N GLU A 30 3.13 8.99 8.90
CA GLU A 30 4.16 9.61 9.74
C GLU A 30 5.16 10.41 8.89
N LEU A 31 5.70 9.79 7.82
CA LEU A 31 6.65 10.45 6.91
C LEU A 31 6.07 11.70 6.25
N LEU A 32 4.78 11.68 5.90
CA LEU A 32 4.11 12.80 5.24
C LEU A 32 3.48 13.78 6.22
N ASN A 33 3.49 13.49 7.52
CA ASN A 33 2.69 14.17 8.53
C ASN A 33 1.21 14.36 8.07
N ALA A 34 0.67 13.31 7.45
CA ALA A 34 -0.56 13.40 6.65
C ALA A 34 -1.77 13.80 7.50
N THR A 35 -1.90 13.26 8.71
CA THR A 35 -3.00 13.58 9.62
C THR A 35 -3.08 15.07 9.94
N ALA A 36 -1.95 15.71 10.23
CA ALA A 36 -1.90 17.13 10.56
C ALA A 36 -2.18 18.03 9.35
N LEU A 37 -1.73 17.61 8.16
CA LEU A 37 -1.84 18.42 6.94
C LEU A 37 -3.18 18.27 6.22
N THR A 38 -3.82 17.11 6.32
CA THR A 38 -5.04 16.81 5.55
C THR A 38 -6.26 16.47 6.41
N GLY A 39 -6.08 16.28 7.73
CA GLY A 39 -7.16 15.85 8.63
C GLY A 39 -7.66 14.42 8.37
N ILE A 40 -6.88 13.62 7.64
CA ILE A 40 -7.22 12.22 7.34
C ILE A 40 -6.61 11.34 8.42
N GLU A 41 -7.41 10.47 9.02
CA GLU A 41 -6.99 9.59 10.10
C GLU A 41 -6.89 8.13 9.65
N LEU A 42 -5.99 7.38 10.28
CA LEU A 42 -5.91 5.93 10.14
C LEU A 42 -6.60 5.27 11.33
N THR A 43 -7.55 4.38 11.04
CA THR A 43 -8.16 3.52 12.06
C THR A 43 -7.18 2.44 12.53
N GLU A 44 -7.52 1.73 13.61
CA GLU A 44 -6.75 0.57 14.10
C GLU A 44 -6.56 -0.52 13.02
N SER A 45 -7.52 -0.63 12.10
CA SER A 45 -7.45 -1.52 10.94
C SER A 45 -6.72 -0.93 9.73
N CYS A 46 -6.03 0.21 9.88
CA CYS A 46 -5.35 0.96 8.82
C CYS A 46 -6.28 1.31 7.63
N ALA A 47 -7.57 1.52 7.90
CA ALA A 47 -8.48 2.15 6.97
C ALA A 47 -8.33 3.67 7.08
N MET A 48 -8.47 4.39 5.96
CA MET A 48 -8.43 5.86 5.98
C MET A 48 -9.83 6.41 6.23
N HIS A 49 -9.94 7.39 7.11
CA HIS A 49 -11.16 8.15 7.36
C HIS A 49 -10.92 9.62 7.02
N PRO A 50 -11.75 10.25 6.16
CA PRO A 50 -12.97 9.75 5.51
C PRO A 50 -12.71 8.67 4.43
N PRO A 51 -13.71 7.82 4.10
CA PRO A 51 -13.55 6.69 3.19
C PRO A 51 -13.24 7.10 1.73
N SER A 52 -13.53 8.35 1.36
CA SER A 52 -13.14 8.96 0.07
C SER A 52 -11.68 9.43 0.04
N SER A 53 -10.76 8.64 0.61
CA SER A 53 -9.33 8.95 0.69
C SER A 53 -8.50 7.96 -0.11
N VAL A 54 -7.44 8.46 -0.78
CA VAL A 54 -6.50 7.64 -1.55
C VAL A 54 -5.07 8.02 -1.14
N SER A 55 -4.26 7.00 -0.83
CA SER A 55 -2.82 7.14 -0.56
C SER A 55 -2.05 6.11 -1.38
N GLY A 56 -0.75 6.33 -1.59
CA GLY A 56 0.14 5.40 -2.28
C GLY A 56 1.51 5.97 -2.60
N HIS A 57 2.35 5.14 -3.21
CA HIS A 57 3.72 5.50 -3.60
C HIS A 57 3.79 5.93 -5.07
N TYR A 58 4.74 6.82 -5.37
CA TYR A 58 5.06 7.21 -6.74
C TYR A 58 6.39 6.57 -7.15
N PHE A 59 6.38 5.85 -8.28
CA PHE A 59 7.56 5.25 -8.89
C PHE A 59 7.80 5.92 -10.26
N ASN A 60 9.03 6.36 -10.53
CA ASN A 60 9.40 7.08 -11.76
C ASN A 60 10.30 6.26 -12.71
N HIS A 61 10.45 4.96 -12.47
CA HIS A 61 11.28 4.12 -13.34
C HIS A 61 10.53 3.84 -14.65
N PRO A 62 11.17 3.96 -15.84
CA PRO A 62 10.50 3.75 -17.14
C PRO A 62 9.86 2.37 -17.28
N ASP A 63 10.47 1.35 -16.67
CA ASP A 63 9.95 -0.03 -16.65
C ASP A 63 9.00 -0.35 -15.48
N SER A 64 8.64 0.65 -14.66
CA SER A 64 7.68 0.45 -13.57
C SER A 64 6.31 0.10 -14.13
N LYS A 65 5.85 -1.11 -13.80
CA LYS A 65 4.53 -1.62 -14.17
C LYS A 65 3.88 -2.30 -12.98
N TYR A 66 2.55 -2.36 -13.01
CA TYR A 66 1.81 -3.17 -12.06
C TYR A 66 2.03 -4.65 -12.33
N PHE A 67 2.24 -5.40 -11.27
CA PHE A 67 2.27 -6.85 -11.31
C PHE A 67 1.56 -7.39 -10.08
N ALA A 68 1.00 -8.59 -10.19
CA ALA A 68 0.49 -9.32 -9.05
C ALA A 68 1.66 -9.99 -8.33
N VAL A 69 1.73 -9.86 -7.00
CA VAL A 69 2.75 -10.53 -6.18
C VAL A 69 2.59 -12.05 -6.23
N GLY A 70 1.37 -12.55 -6.37
CA GLY A 70 1.09 -13.99 -6.40
C GLY A 70 0.97 -14.59 -5.00
N LYS A 71 1.17 -15.91 -4.93
CA LYS A 71 1.20 -16.68 -3.69
C LYS A 71 2.59 -16.64 -3.06
N ILE A 72 2.65 -16.63 -1.74
CA ILE A 72 3.86 -16.44 -0.93
C ILE A 72 4.08 -17.69 -0.09
N ALA A 73 5.29 -18.26 -0.17
CA ALA A 73 5.71 -19.41 0.59
C ALA A 73 6.20 -19.02 2.00
N LYS A 74 6.31 -20.00 2.89
CA LYS A 74 6.61 -19.78 4.32
C LYS A 74 7.97 -19.12 4.55
N ASP A 75 8.97 -19.46 3.76
CA ASP A 75 10.31 -18.87 3.79
C ASP A 75 10.27 -17.34 3.57
N GLN A 76 9.45 -16.87 2.63
CA GLN A 76 9.27 -15.45 2.35
C GLN A 76 8.53 -14.72 3.49
N ILE A 77 7.60 -15.40 4.17
CA ILE A 77 6.91 -14.84 5.35
C ILE A 77 7.89 -14.70 6.53
N GLU A 78 8.74 -15.69 6.76
CA GLU A 78 9.76 -15.67 7.81
C GLU A 78 10.78 -14.52 7.59
N ASP A 79 11.26 -14.35 6.36
CA ASP A 79 12.14 -13.23 5.99
C ASP A 79 11.43 -11.87 6.13
N TYR A 80 10.17 -11.76 5.70
CA TYR A 80 9.37 -10.55 5.87
C TYR A 80 9.18 -10.18 7.35
N ALA A 81 8.83 -11.17 8.19
CA ALA A 81 8.63 -11.00 9.62
C ALA A 81 9.92 -10.51 10.30
N ALA A 82 11.06 -11.11 9.94
CA ALA A 82 12.38 -10.70 10.45
C ALA A 82 12.73 -9.25 10.07
N ARG A 83 12.51 -8.84 8.81
CA ARG A 83 12.78 -7.46 8.35
C ARG A 83 11.88 -6.42 8.98
N LYS A 84 10.64 -6.81 9.30
CA LYS A 84 9.65 -5.94 9.95
C LYS A 84 9.73 -5.95 11.47
N GLY A 85 10.45 -6.90 12.07
CA GLY A 85 10.54 -7.06 13.52
C GLY A 85 9.22 -7.49 14.17
N ILE A 86 8.37 -8.22 13.43
CA ILE A 86 7.07 -8.72 13.92
C ILE A 86 7.06 -10.24 14.00
N ALA A 87 6.09 -10.81 14.73
CA ALA A 87 5.92 -12.25 14.78
C ALA A 87 5.49 -12.82 13.40
N VAL A 88 5.89 -14.06 13.11
CA VAL A 88 5.45 -14.78 11.90
C VAL A 88 3.92 -14.90 11.86
N THR A 89 3.29 -15.22 12.99
CA THR A 89 1.83 -15.31 13.13
C THR A 89 1.12 -13.99 12.85
N GLU A 90 1.74 -12.86 13.21
CA GLU A 90 1.22 -11.54 12.89
C GLU A 90 1.36 -11.24 11.39
N SER A 91 2.49 -11.60 10.80
CA SER A 91 2.71 -11.48 9.34
C SER A 91 1.69 -12.30 8.55
N GLU A 92 1.42 -13.54 8.98
CA GLU A 92 0.40 -14.41 8.40
C GLU A 92 -1.00 -13.80 8.49
N LYS A 93 -1.36 -13.18 9.62
CA LYS A 93 -2.64 -12.48 9.77
C LYS A 93 -2.82 -11.36 8.74
N TRP A 94 -1.76 -10.58 8.48
CA TRP A 94 -1.81 -9.48 7.52
C TRP A 94 -1.76 -9.96 6.06
N LEU A 95 -1.04 -11.05 5.79
CA LEU A 95 -0.81 -11.61 4.45
C LEU A 95 -1.69 -12.83 4.13
N ALA A 96 -2.66 -13.16 4.98
CA ALA A 96 -3.51 -14.34 4.85
C ALA A 96 -4.05 -14.61 3.43
N PRO A 97 -4.50 -13.61 2.64
CA PRO A 97 -4.99 -13.85 1.27
C PRO A 97 -3.90 -14.36 0.29
N TYR A 98 -2.63 -14.12 0.60
CA TYR A 98 -1.47 -14.39 -0.24
C TYR A 98 -0.70 -15.64 0.17
N LEU A 99 -1.04 -16.29 1.29
CA LEU A 99 -0.38 -17.52 1.72
C LEU A 99 -0.67 -18.68 0.75
N ASP A 100 0.34 -19.50 0.52
CA ASP A 100 0.29 -20.70 -0.33
C ASP A 100 0.15 -22.01 0.46
N TYR A 101 -0.16 -21.92 1.76
CA TYR A 101 -0.29 -23.05 2.68
C TYR A 101 -1.41 -22.83 3.71
#